data_AF-A0A1I4AJA3-F1
#
_entry.id   AF-A0A1I4AJA3-F1
#
_cell.length_a   1.000
_cell.length_b   1.000
_cell.length_c   1.000
_cell.angle_alpha   90.00
_cell.angle_beta   90.00
_cell.angle_gamma   90.00
#
_symmetry.space_group_name_H-M   'P 1'
#
loop_
_entity.id
_entity.type
_entity.pdbx_description
1 polymer ?
#
loop_
_entity_poly.entity_id
_entity_poly.type
_entity_poly.pdbx_seq_one_letter_code
_entity_poly.pdbx_strand_id
1 'polypeptide(L)'
;MTTTTRLRISSFLERHRMKPSRRDLLTGASSLVVTNEAVASVRAKPQAKTTRPVFEASWESLKAGYQTPDWFRDAKLGIWAHWGPQCVPEFGDWYGRRMYIQGSDYYNHHVATYGHPSVHGFMDIINTWKADKWDPERLMGLYKKAGAKYFVSMASHHDNFDNFNSKHHAWNSTKVGPKRDIVGEWAKVAREHGLRFGVSNHAAHAWLWWQTAYGYDAEGVMHGVRYDAATRRKEDGKGKWWNGLDPQELYTGPAGAFTPPDGLKTIKDMNAYNGRSDQWLQIPPPNNPWYAKHWLARHKDLVEQYHPDFIFMDDYVMPLGQTGLEAVAHFYNENAKWNNGLQAVVTSNGLDDEQTKALVKNVERGFSNHLRAKPWQTCTCIGQWHYDRRLYDNDGYKTAKQVIQRLIDTVSKNGTLLLSIPVRGNGEIDDKEEKVLTDMAGWMEVNAEAIFETRPWDIYGEGPTRFAEGYQSEDVATGLSHEDIRFTTKAGVLYALAAEWPNAPYLTIYSMAEGSAQRKGRIGKVELLGHGPVPFELGMDGLTVKLPEARPAFTPVLKITGEGVI
;
A
#
# COMPACT_ATOMS: atom_id res chain seq x y z
N MET A 1 38.31 38.23 -46.15
CA MET A 1 37.81 38.89 -44.93
C MET A 1 37.36 37.76 -44.00
N THR A 2 38.17 37.41 -42.99
CA THR A 2 37.96 37.71 -41.54
C THR A 2 36.84 36.87 -40.91
N THR A 3 36.98 36.04 -39.85
CA THR A 3 38.06 35.75 -38.85
C THR A 3 37.58 34.51 -38.00
N THR A 4 38.32 33.68 -37.23
CA THR A 4 39.74 33.57 -36.78
C THR A 4 40.10 32.12 -36.35
N THR A 5 41.27 31.63 -36.78
CA THR A 5 42.37 30.85 -36.10
C THR A 5 42.09 30.14 -34.72
N ARG A 6 42.56 28.91 -34.37
CA ARG A 6 43.91 28.25 -34.38
C ARG A 6 43.82 26.69 -34.41
N LEU A 7 44.61 25.93 -35.21
CA LEU A 7 45.97 25.30 -34.98
C LEU A 7 46.09 24.32 -33.77
N ARG A 8 46.89 23.21 -33.76
CA ARG A 8 47.38 22.19 -34.75
C ARG A 8 48.45 21.27 -34.07
N ILE A 9 48.51 19.96 -34.38
CA ILE A 9 49.74 19.07 -34.39
C ILE A 9 50.46 18.79 -33.02
N SER A 10 51.22 17.70 -32.74
CA SER A 10 51.18 16.25 -33.10
C SER A 10 52.11 15.42 -32.16
N SER A 11 52.13 14.09 -32.34
CA SER A 11 52.76 13.02 -31.52
C SER A 11 54.30 12.84 -31.53
N PHE A 12 54.84 12.22 -30.46
CA PHE A 12 56.04 11.33 -30.39
C PHE A 12 55.87 10.38 -29.17
N LEU A 13 55.92 9.03 -29.26
CA LEU A 13 57.09 8.10 -29.20
C LEU A 13 57.97 8.28 -27.92
N GLU A 14 58.41 7.26 -27.16
CA GLU A 14 58.51 5.81 -27.46
C GLU A 14 58.74 4.84 -26.24
N ARG A 15 58.61 3.51 -26.48
CA ARG A 15 59.18 2.28 -25.81
C ARG A 15 59.68 2.33 -24.34
N HIS A 16 59.34 1.37 -23.47
CA HIS A 16 59.95 0.02 -23.44
C HIS A 16 59.13 -1.09 -22.71
N ARG A 17 59.53 -2.38 -22.88
CA ARG A 17 59.03 -3.59 -22.17
C ARG A 17 60.17 -4.29 -21.43
N MET A 18 59.86 -5.06 -20.37
CA MET A 18 60.46 -6.38 -20.05
C MET A 18 59.54 -7.19 -19.09
N LYS A 19 59.76 -8.52 -18.99
CA LYS A 19 59.13 -9.42 -17.98
C LYS A 19 60.24 -10.14 -17.15
N PRO A 20 60.07 -11.35 -16.54
CA PRO A 20 60.35 -11.51 -15.11
C PRO A 20 61.48 -12.50 -14.79
N SER A 21 61.80 -12.68 -13.50
CA SER A 21 62.46 -13.90 -13.02
C SER A 21 62.09 -14.24 -11.57
N ARG A 22 62.29 -15.51 -11.20
CA ARG A 22 62.39 -15.99 -9.81
C ARG A 22 63.83 -16.47 -9.61
N ARG A 23 64.50 -16.12 -8.51
CA ARG A 23 65.31 -17.04 -7.69
C ARG A 23 66.01 -16.39 -6.47
N ASP A 24 65.87 -17.10 -5.34
CA ASP A 24 66.85 -17.38 -4.28
C ASP A 24 67.40 -16.26 -3.36
N LEU A 25 67.94 -16.70 -2.20
CA LEU A 25 68.54 -15.95 -1.06
C LEU A 25 67.51 -15.14 -0.23
N LEU A 26 67.03 -15.54 0.96
CA LEU A 26 67.54 -16.30 2.13
C LEU A 26 68.60 -15.59 3.00
N THR A 27 68.36 -15.62 4.33
CA THR A 27 69.13 -15.03 5.46
C THR A 27 69.18 -13.48 5.54
N GLY A 28 69.07 -12.85 6.73
CA GLY A 28 68.72 -13.38 8.05
C GLY A 28 68.89 -12.34 9.19
N ALA A 29 68.24 -12.61 10.34
CA ALA A 29 68.32 -11.89 11.64
C ALA A 29 67.72 -10.45 11.72
N SER A 30 67.25 -9.94 12.87
CA SER A 30 66.70 -10.58 14.09
C SER A 30 66.05 -9.53 15.02
N SER A 31 64.79 -9.75 15.44
CA SER A 31 64.23 -9.22 16.70
C SER A 31 62.98 -10.01 17.11
N LEU A 32 62.81 -10.28 18.40
CA LEU A 32 61.69 -11.07 18.96
C LEU A 32 60.61 -10.19 19.58
N VAL A 33 59.37 -10.70 19.62
CA VAL A 33 58.45 -10.86 20.78
C VAL A 33 57.09 -11.33 20.22
N VAL A 34 56.67 -12.60 20.39
CA VAL A 34 56.08 -13.22 21.62
C VAL A 34 54.67 -12.63 21.90
N THR A 35 53.54 -13.37 21.83
CA THR A 35 53.34 -14.85 21.72
C THR A 35 51.95 -15.26 21.19
N ASN A 36 51.86 -16.52 20.74
CA ASN A 36 50.68 -17.41 20.71
C ASN A 36 49.41 -17.00 19.95
N GLU A 37 49.30 -17.49 18.71
CA GLU A 37 48.01 -18.00 18.23
C GLU A 37 47.61 -19.24 19.05
N ALA A 38 46.38 -19.26 19.57
CA ALA A 38 45.70 -20.49 19.94
C ALA A 38 44.65 -20.79 18.87
N VAL A 39 44.82 -21.86 18.09
CA VAL A 39 43.90 -22.23 17.02
C VAL A 39 42.58 -22.76 17.61
N ALA A 40 41.71 -21.82 17.97
CA ALA A 40 40.33 -22.11 18.33
C ALA A 40 39.58 -22.56 17.07
N SER A 41 39.46 -23.87 16.88
CA SER A 41 38.65 -24.42 15.80
C SER A 41 37.20 -23.99 16.00
N VAL A 42 36.73 -23.06 15.15
CA VAL A 42 35.31 -22.70 15.09
C VAL A 42 34.57 -23.90 14.50
N ARG A 43 34.23 -24.85 15.38
CA ARG A 43 33.18 -25.84 15.12
C ARG A 43 31.93 -25.04 14.77
N ALA A 44 31.64 -24.92 13.48
CA ALA A 44 30.36 -24.43 13.03
C ALA A 44 29.29 -25.24 13.76
N LYS A 45 28.46 -24.58 14.57
CA LYS A 45 27.30 -25.23 15.18
C LYS A 45 26.53 -25.89 14.02
N PRO A 46 26.07 -27.15 14.14
CA PRO A 46 25.23 -27.75 13.12
C PRO A 46 24.08 -26.80 12.86
N GLN A 47 24.05 -26.18 11.68
CA GLN A 47 22.96 -25.29 11.31
C GLN A 47 21.75 -26.21 11.18
N ALA A 48 20.90 -26.21 12.22
CA ALA A 48 19.76 -27.08 12.30
C ALA A 48 18.97 -26.90 11.00
N LYS A 49 18.70 -28.00 10.29
CA LYS A 49 17.77 -28.00 9.17
C LYS A 49 16.39 -27.70 9.76
N THR A 50 16.09 -26.42 9.93
CA THR A 50 14.75 -25.94 10.19
C THR A 50 13.92 -26.39 9.01
N THR A 51 13.15 -27.45 9.22
CA THR A 51 12.11 -27.90 8.31
C THR A 51 11.12 -26.75 8.21
N ARG A 52 11.30 -25.90 7.18
CA ARG A 52 10.43 -24.77 6.91
C ARG A 52 8.99 -25.30 6.91
N PRO A 53 8.05 -24.74 7.70
CA PRO A 53 6.68 -25.21 7.70
C PRO A 53 6.15 -25.08 6.27
N VAL A 54 5.74 -26.21 5.69
CA VAL A 54 5.09 -26.22 4.38
C VAL A 54 3.64 -25.87 4.62
N PHE A 55 3.21 -24.74 4.08
CA PHE A 55 1.83 -24.30 4.17
C PHE A 55 0.97 -25.09 3.20
N GLU A 56 -0.05 -25.74 3.72
CA GLU A 56 -1.11 -26.38 2.96
C GLU A 56 -2.26 -25.38 2.75
N ALA A 57 -3.12 -25.64 1.77
CA ALA A 57 -4.28 -24.80 1.47
C ALA A 57 -5.46 -25.06 2.44
N SER A 58 -5.20 -24.97 3.75
CA SER A 58 -6.16 -25.19 4.83
C SER A 58 -6.01 -24.14 5.92
N TRP A 59 -7.11 -23.73 6.55
CA TRP A 59 -7.05 -22.78 7.68
C TRP A 59 -6.24 -23.35 8.84
N GLU A 60 -6.27 -24.67 9.04
CA GLU A 60 -5.52 -25.39 10.05
C GLU A 60 -4.01 -25.20 9.85
N SER A 61 -3.51 -25.40 8.62
CA SER A 61 -2.08 -25.21 8.30
C SER A 61 -1.67 -23.75 8.36
N LEU A 62 -2.46 -22.84 7.77
CA LEU A 62 -2.15 -21.40 7.79
C LEU A 62 -2.12 -20.85 9.23
N LYS A 63 -3.10 -21.19 10.07
CA LYS A 63 -3.16 -20.74 11.48
C LYS A 63 -2.09 -21.37 12.38
N ALA A 64 -1.56 -22.55 12.02
CA ALA A 64 -0.50 -23.21 12.77
C ALA A 64 0.91 -22.70 12.43
N GLY A 65 1.14 -22.25 11.20
CA GLY A 65 2.43 -21.76 10.74
C GLY A 65 2.60 -20.23 10.72
N TYR A 66 1.52 -19.45 10.78
CA TYR A 66 1.57 -18.00 10.64
C TYR A 66 1.77 -17.24 11.95
N GLN A 67 2.59 -16.19 11.89
CA GLN A 67 2.63 -15.10 12.85
C GLN A 67 2.94 -13.82 12.08
N THR A 68 2.29 -12.69 12.41
CA THR A 68 2.61 -11.40 11.79
C THR A 68 4.07 -11.04 12.04
N PRO A 69 4.91 -10.89 10.98
CA PRO A 69 6.34 -10.68 11.14
C PRO A 69 6.64 -9.31 11.75
N ASP A 70 7.68 -9.23 12.58
CA ASP A 70 8.01 -8.00 13.30
C ASP A 70 8.30 -6.82 12.37
N TRP A 71 8.87 -7.03 11.17
CA TRP A 71 9.09 -5.93 10.20
C TRP A 71 7.80 -5.14 9.91
N PHE A 72 6.64 -5.80 9.84
CA PHE A 72 5.35 -5.14 9.59
C PHE A 72 4.85 -4.43 10.85
N ARG A 73 5.02 -5.07 12.01
CA ARG A 73 4.72 -4.48 13.34
C ARG A 73 5.58 -3.26 13.64
N ASP A 74 6.78 -3.20 13.07
CA ASP A 74 7.75 -2.11 13.19
C ASP A 74 7.57 -1.02 12.13
N ALA A 75 7.07 -1.40 10.94
CA ALA A 75 6.92 -0.54 9.77
C ALA A 75 5.97 0.64 9.99
N LYS A 76 4.82 0.42 10.64
CA LYS A 76 3.73 1.39 10.94
C LYS A 76 3.07 2.14 9.78
N LEU A 77 3.82 2.52 8.74
CA LEU A 77 3.37 3.29 7.59
C LEU A 77 3.89 2.65 6.30
N GLY A 78 2.96 2.32 5.40
CA GLY A 78 3.24 2.01 4.01
C GLY A 78 2.57 3.02 3.09
N ILE A 79 3.09 3.16 1.88
CA ILE A 79 2.45 3.94 0.81
C ILE A 79 2.00 3.02 -0.33
N TRP A 80 0.83 3.30 -0.89
CA TRP A 80 0.22 2.56 -1.98
C TRP A 80 0.04 3.46 -3.21
N ALA A 81 0.47 2.99 -4.37
CA ALA A 81 -0.02 3.52 -5.65
C ALA A 81 -1.20 2.65 -6.13
N HIS A 82 -2.42 3.09 -5.86
CA HIS A 82 -3.66 2.47 -6.37
C HIS A 82 -3.88 2.93 -7.82
N TRP A 83 -2.95 2.53 -8.70
CA TRP A 83 -2.74 3.14 -10.01
C TRP A 83 -2.91 2.12 -11.15
N GLY A 84 -3.43 2.58 -12.28
CA GLY A 84 -3.77 1.74 -13.43
C GLY A 84 -4.50 2.54 -14.50
N PRO A 85 -5.08 1.87 -15.52
CA PRO A 85 -5.78 2.54 -16.62
C PRO A 85 -7.02 3.33 -16.18
N GLN A 86 -7.62 3.00 -15.02
CA GLN A 86 -8.72 3.79 -14.45
C GLN A 86 -8.32 5.22 -14.02
N CYS A 87 -7.03 5.54 -13.90
CA CYS A 87 -6.57 6.92 -13.68
C CYS A 87 -6.49 7.77 -14.96
N VAL A 88 -6.66 7.20 -16.16
CA VAL A 88 -6.58 7.95 -17.43
C VAL A 88 -7.65 9.04 -17.57
N PRO A 89 -8.91 8.85 -17.14
CA PRO A 89 -9.92 9.90 -17.20
C PRO A 89 -9.82 10.96 -16.09
N GLU A 90 -8.93 10.77 -15.11
CA GLU A 90 -8.79 11.63 -13.92
C GLU A 90 -10.12 11.92 -13.19
N PHE A 91 -11.08 10.98 -13.22
CA PHE A 91 -12.46 11.20 -12.75
C PHE A 91 -12.85 10.33 -11.53
N GLY A 92 -11.86 9.85 -10.77
CA GLY A 92 -12.07 9.10 -9.54
C GLY A 92 -12.35 7.62 -9.71
N ASP A 93 -12.83 7.00 -8.63
CA ASP A 93 -12.75 5.55 -8.45
C ASP A 93 -13.86 4.73 -9.13
N TRP A 94 -13.53 3.47 -9.42
CA TRP A 94 -14.36 2.49 -10.14
C TRP A 94 -14.85 2.96 -11.51
N TYR A 95 -14.07 3.84 -12.17
CA TYR A 95 -14.43 4.41 -13.47
C TYR A 95 -14.85 3.34 -14.48
N GLY A 96 -14.10 2.23 -14.55
CA GLY A 96 -14.38 1.13 -15.48
C GLY A 96 -15.78 0.54 -15.33
N ARG A 97 -16.34 0.42 -14.12
CA ARG A 97 -17.73 -0.01 -13.91
C ARG A 97 -18.71 1.15 -14.08
N ARG A 98 -18.39 2.33 -13.54
CA ARG A 98 -19.29 3.49 -13.45
C ARG A 98 -19.57 4.17 -14.80
N MET A 99 -18.62 4.15 -15.74
CA MET A 99 -18.82 4.72 -17.09
C MET A 99 -19.97 4.06 -17.89
N TYR A 100 -20.40 2.85 -17.51
CA TYR A 100 -21.53 2.14 -18.13
C TYR A 100 -22.86 2.30 -17.36
N ILE A 101 -22.89 3.06 -16.26
CA ILE A 101 -24.11 3.29 -15.47
C ILE A 101 -24.81 4.54 -16.04
N GLN A 102 -25.79 4.33 -16.93
CA GLN A 102 -26.48 5.41 -17.64
C GLN A 102 -27.04 6.46 -16.66
N GLY A 103 -26.85 7.73 -16.99
CA GLY A 103 -27.26 8.88 -16.18
C GLY A 103 -26.34 9.23 -14.99
N SER A 104 -25.34 8.38 -14.66
CA SER A 104 -24.33 8.72 -13.65
C SER A 104 -23.39 9.82 -14.13
N ASP A 105 -22.74 10.51 -13.18
CA ASP A 105 -21.73 11.54 -13.47
C ASP A 105 -20.56 10.99 -14.30
N TYR A 106 -20.18 9.71 -14.09
CA TYR A 106 -19.11 9.02 -14.81
C TYR A 106 -19.51 8.71 -16.25
N TYR A 107 -20.72 8.17 -16.47
CA TYR A 107 -21.27 7.95 -17.81
C TYR A 107 -21.40 9.28 -18.58
N ASN A 108 -21.94 10.32 -17.94
CA ASN A 108 -22.15 11.62 -18.58
C ASN A 108 -20.82 12.27 -19.00
N HIS A 109 -19.81 12.24 -18.11
CA HIS A 109 -18.45 12.67 -18.45
C HIS A 109 -17.82 11.79 -19.55
N HIS A 110 -18.04 10.47 -19.53
CA HIS A 110 -17.50 9.57 -20.56
C HIS A 110 -18.08 9.87 -21.94
N VAL A 111 -19.39 10.02 -22.06
CA VAL A 111 -20.08 10.40 -23.30
C VAL A 111 -19.60 11.75 -23.83
N ALA A 112 -19.39 12.73 -22.94
CA ALA A 112 -18.90 14.06 -23.32
C ALA A 112 -17.41 14.09 -23.73
N THR A 113 -16.58 13.16 -23.24
CA THR A 113 -15.11 13.20 -23.39
C THR A 113 -14.59 12.21 -24.43
N TYR A 114 -15.17 11.01 -24.48
CA TYR A 114 -14.71 9.88 -25.30
C TYR A 114 -15.78 9.36 -26.27
N GLY A 115 -17.06 9.60 -25.99
CA GLY A 115 -18.19 9.13 -26.78
C GLY A 115 -18.97 7.99 -26.10
N HIS A 116 -19.90 7.38 -26.81
CA HIS A 116 -20.84 6.43 -26.20
C HIS A 116 -20.18 5.09 -25.79
N PRO A 117 -20.47 4.51 -24.60
CA PRO A 117 -19.86 3.27 -24.10
C PRO A 117 -20.04 1.99 -24.95
N SER A 118 -20.90 1.99 -25.98
CA SER A 118 -20.95 0.91 -26.98
C SER A 118 -19.95 1.04 -28.13
N VAL A 119 -19.40 2.25 -28.33
CA VAL A 119 -18.45 2.59 -29.40
C VAL A 119 -17.04 2.77 -28.84
N HIS A 120 -16.92 3.47 -27.71
CA HIS A 120 -15.69 3.67 -26.96
C HIS A 120 -15.85 3.05 -25.58
N GLY A 121 -15.21 1.91 -25.34
CA GLY A 121 -15.33 1.16 -24.08
C GLY A 121 -14.13 1.32 -23.17
N PHE A 122 -14.17 0.74 -21.98
CA PHE A 122 -13.04 0.79 -21.05
C PHE A 122 -11.76 0.19 -21.64
N MET A 123 -11.86 -0.85 -22.48
CA MET A 123 -10.69 -1.38 -23.19
C MET A 123 -9.98 -0.35 -24.09
N ASP A 124 -10.71 0.65 -24.63
CA ASP A 124 -10.08 1.74 -25.39
C ASP A 124 -9.38 2.75 -24.46
N ILE A 125 -9.87 2.95 -23.23
CA ILE A 125 -9.19 3.72 -22.18
C ILE A 125 -7.90 3.01 -21.71
N ILE A 126 -7.91 1.68 -21.59
CA ILE A 126 -6.69 0.90 -21.33
C ILE A 126 -5.66 1.11 -22.45
N ASN A 127 -6.09 1.21 -23.70
CA ASN A 127 -5.19 1.48 -24.83
C ASN A 127 -4.66 2.92 -24.87
N THR A 128 -5.41 3.92 -24.36
CA THR A 128 -4.90 5.30 -24.26
C THR A 128 -3.94 5.50 -23.09
N TRP A 129 -3.92 4.63 -22.07
CA TRP A 129 -2.92 4.70 -20.98
C TRP A 129 -1.47 4.63 -21.51
N LYS A 130 -0.61 5.58 -21.09
CA LYS A 130 0.79 5.69 -21.56
C LYS A 130 1.87 5.61 -20.49
N ALA A 131 1.62 6.04 -19.25
CA ALA A 131 2.67 6.17 -18.22
C ALA A 131 3.92 6.93 -18.73
N ASP A 132 3.71 7.93 -19.60
CA ASP A 132 4.72 8.65 -20.38
C ASP A 132 5.52 9.67 -19.58
N LYS A 133 5.03 10.05 -18.40
CA LYS A 133 5.73 10.87 -17.42
C LYS A 133 6.03 10.13 -16.10
N TRP A 134 5.81 8.82 -16.06
CA TRP A 134 5.98 8.05 -14.84
C TRP A 134 7.46 7.87 -14.46
N ASP A 135 7.86 8.58 -13.41
CA ASP A 135 9.16 8.50 -12.74
C ASP A 135 9.01 7.80 -11.37
N PRO A 136 9.20 6.47 -11.30
CA PRO A 136 9.11 5.73 -10.04
C PRO A 136 10.21 6.08 -9.04
N GLU A 137 11.39 6.54 -9.49
CA GLU A 137 12.52 6.88 -8.62
C GLU A 137 12.24 8.16 -7.81
N ARG A 138 11.75 9.20 -8.49
CA ARG A 138 11.31 10.45 -7.85
C ARG A 138 10.20 10.18 -6.84
N LEU A 139 9.18 9.42 -7.25
CA LEU A 139 8.02 9.09 -6.41
C LEU A 139 8.43 8.25 -5.19
N MET A 140 9.25 7.21 -5.36
CA MET A 140 9.74 6.40 -4.23
C MET A 140 10.60 7.22 -3.27
N GLY A 141 11.42 8.14 -3.80
CA GLY A 141 12.20 9.08 -2.99
C GLY A 141 11.33 10.01 -2.14
N LEU A 142 10.18 10.47 -2.66
CA LEU A 142 9.18 11.23 -1.89
C LEU A 142 8.49 10.35 -0.85
N TYR A 143 8.01 9.16 -1.22
CA TYR A 143 7.32 8.24 -0.33
C TYR A 143 8.19 7.80 0.87
N LYS A 144 9.47 7.53 0.62
CA LYS A 144 10.47 7.22 1.65
C LYS A 144 10.73 8.40 2.59
N LYS A 145 10.81 9.63 2.08
CA LYS A 145 10.93 10.86 2.90
C LYS A 145 9.69 11.08 3.76
N ALA A 146 8.49 10.84 3.23
CA ALA A 146 7.22 10.88 3.96
C ALA A 146 7.06 9.75 5.01
N GLY A 147 8.08 8.91 5.21
CA GLY A 147 8.17 7.95 6.31
C GLY A 147 7.79 6.51 5.96
N ALA A 148 7.44 6.20 4.70
CA ALA A 148 7.07 4.84 4.31
C ALA A 148 8.21 3.83 4.61
N LYS A 149 7.83 2.65 5.12
CA LYS A 149 8.74 1.49 5.33
C LYS A 149 8.44 0.32 4.39
N TYR A 150 7.24 0.32 3.79
CA TYR A 150 6.86 -0.57 2.70
C TYR A 150 6.11 0.19 1.60
N PHE A 151 6.21 -0.29 0.37
CA PHE A 151 5.46 0.24 -0.77
C PHE A 151 4.58 -0.85 -1.39
N VAL A 152 3.36 -0.48 -1.79
CA VAL A 152 2.39 -1.38 -2.43
C VAL A 152 2.07 -0.89 -3.84
N SER A 153 2.26 -1.77 -4.83
CA SER A 153 1.80 -1.54 -6.22
C SER A 153 0.43 -2.18 -6.45
N MET A 154 -0.46 -1.52 -7.18
CA MET A 154 -1.58 -2.21 -7.81
C MET A 154 -1.06 -3.26 -8.82
N ALA A 155 -1.50 -4.52 -8.70
CA ALA A 155 -1.16 -5.61 -9.62
C ALA A 155 -2.32 -5.98 -10.55
N SER A 156 -3.55 -6.00 -10.06
CA SER A 156 -4.78 -5.99 -10.87
C SER A 156 -5.91 -5.46 -10.01
N HIS A 157 -6.69 -4.52 -10.54
CA HIS A 157 -7.93 -4.08 -9.90
C HIS A 157 -9.10 -5.01 -10.29
N HIS A 158 -10.32 -4.68 -9.87
CA HIS A 158 -11.56 -5.30 -10.36
C HIS A 158 -11.77 -5.14 -11.89
N ASP A 159 -11.03 -4.24 -12.55
CA ASP A 159 -11.05 -4.09 -14.01
C ASP A 159 -10.39 -5.26 -14.75
N ASN A 160 -9.81 -6.21 -14.01
CA ASN A 160 -9.18 -7.43 -14.52
C ASN A 160 -7.96 -7.18 -15.43
N PHE A 161 -7.32 -6.01 -15.33
CA PHE A 161 -6.11 -5.68 -16.09
C PHE A 161 -4.85 -5.93 -15.26
N ASP A 162 -3.93 -6.77 -15.77
CA ASP A 162 -2.68 -7.08 -15.06
C ASP A 162 -1.64 -5.95 -15.29
N ASN A 163 -1.30 -5.19 -14.25
CA ASN A 163 -0.24 -4.16 -14.26
C ASN A 163 1.20 -4.74 -14.29
N PHE A 164 1.34 -6.00 -14.72
CA PHE A 164 2.59 -6.77 -14.64
C PHE A 164 2.77 -7.66 -15.87
N ASN A 165 3.94 -8.29 -16.03
CA ASN A 165 4.23 -9.15 -17.17
C ASN A 165 3.59 -10.55 -17.05
N SER A 166 2.26 -10.59 -16.96
CA SER A 166 1.45 -11.80 -16.82
C SER A 166 1.69 -12.78 -17.97
N LYS A 167 2.18 -13.98 -17.64
CA LYS A 167 2.34 -15.12 -18.56
C LYS A 167 0.99 -15.69 -18.97
N HIS A 168 -0.02 -15.56 -18.11
CA HIS A 168 -1.32 -16.18 -18.27
C HIS A 168 -2.36 -15.26 -18.91
N HIS A 169 -2.32 -13.95 -18.64
CA HIS A 169 -3.28 -12.98 -19.16
C HIS A 169 -2.75 -12.20 -20.37
N ALA A 170 -3.56 -12.04 -21.41
CA ALA A 170 -3.19 -11.21 -22.57
C ALA A 170 -3.43 -9.71 -22.32
N TRP A 171 -4.35 -9.37 -21.41
CA TRP A 171 -4.68 -8.01 -21.03
C TRP A 171 -3.81 -7.54 -19.88
N ASN A 172 -2.59 -7.13 -20.22
CA ASN A 172 -1.60 -6.67 -19.26
C ASN A 172 -0.83 -5.43 -19.75
N SER A 173 -0.14 -4.73 -18.84
CA SER A 173 0.55 -3.46 -19.11
C SER A 173 1.76 -3.56 -20.04
N THR A 174 2.33 -4.76 -20.23
CA THR A 174 3.42 -4.99 -21.21
C THR A 174 2.87 -5.17 -22.63
N LYS A 175 1.64 -5.68 -22.77
CA LYS A 175 0.98 -5.95 -24.06
C LYS A 175 0.04 -4.82 -24.51
N VAL A 176 -0.64 -4.14 -23.60
CA VAL A 176 -1.62 -3.05 -23.86
C VAL A 176 -1.22 -1.78 -23.10
N GLY A 177 -1.66 -0.61 -23.57
CA GLY A 177 -1.35 0.67 -22.91
C GLY A 177 0.15 1.00 -22.92
N PRO A 178 0.81 1.16 -21.75
CA PRO A 178 2.15 1.74 -21.63
C PRO A 178 3.31 0.88 -22.17
N LYS A 179 3.11 -0.42 -22.39
CA LYS A 179 4.16 -1.40 -22.76
C LYS A 179 5.28 -1.52 -21.71
N ARG A 180 4.96 -1.30 -20.44
CA ARG A 180 5.87 -1.33 -19.28
C ARG A 180 5.41 -2.36 -18.25
N ASP A 181 6.35 -2.92 -17.50
CA ASP A 181 6.05 -3.80 -16.36
C ASP A 181 5.95 -2.94 -15.09
N ILE A 182 4.75 -2.44 -14.81
CA ILE A 182 4.53 -1.41 -13.78
C ILE A 182 4.86 -1.98 -12.39
N VAL A 183 4.39 -3.19 -12.09
CA VAL A 183 4.74 -3.91 -10.87
C VAL A 183 6.25 -4.19 -10.82
N GLY A 184 6.87 -4.67 -11.90
CA GLY A 184 8.30 -5.00 -11.94
C GLY A 184 9.22 -3.79 -11.70
N GLU A 185 8.93 -2.65 -12.34
CA GLU A 185 9.68 -1.41 -12.14
C GLU A 185 9.50 -0.86 -10.72
N TRP A 186 8.28 -0.84 -10.17
CA TRP A 186 8.06 -0.51 -8.74
C TRP A 186 8.78 -1.47 -7.79
N ALA A 187 8.74 -2.78 -8.07
CA ALA A 187 9.34 -3.84 -7.25
C ALA A 187 10.88 -3.77 -7.20
N LYS A 188 11.50 -3.20 -8.24
CA LYS A 188 12.92 -2.89 -8.30
C LYS A 188 13.22 -1.65 -7.45
N VAL A 189 12.59 -0.51 -7.78
CA VAL A 189 12.87 0.79 -7.17
C VAL A 189 12.57 0.80 -5.66
N ALA A 190 11.47 0.17 -5.21
CA ALA A 190 11.17 0.06 -3.77
C ALA A 190 12.32 -0.59 -2.98
N ARG A 191 12.94 -1.63 -3.55
CA ARG A 191 14.05 -2.37 -2.92
C ARG A 191 15.39 -1.63 -3.02
N GLU A 192 15.65 -0.92 -4.10
CA GLU A 192 16.82 -0.03 -4.22
C GLU A 192 16.75 1.14 -3.22
N HIS A 193 15.53 1.60 -2.88
CA HIS A 193 15.28 2.52 -1.77
C HIS A 193 15.29 1.85 -0.38
N GLY A 194 15.43 0.52 -0.28
CA GLY A 194 15.48 -0.21 0.99
C GLY A 194 14.13 -0.38 1.69
N LEU A 195 13.02 -0.30 0.94
CA LEU A 195 11.67 -0.57 1.44
C LEU A 195 11.28 -2.03 1.21
N ARG A 196 10.40 -2.56 2.06
CA ARG A 196 9.69 -3.83 1.78
C ARG A 196 8.72 -3.61 0.61
N PHE A 197 8.53 -4.61 -0.24
CA PHE A 197 7.69 -4.49 -1.43
C PHE A 197 6.41 -5.32 -1.31
N GLY A 198 5.28 -4.76 -1.70
CA GLY A 198 3.99 -5.43 -1.72
C GLY A 198 3.17 -5.17 -2.98
N VAL A 199 2.12 -5.97 -3.14
CA VAL A 199 1.17 -5.88 -4.25
C VAL A 199 -0.27 -5.88 -3.76
N SER A 200 -1.18 -5.32 -4.55
CA SER A 200 -2.62 -5.31 -4.31
C SER A 200 -3.33 -6.02 -5.46
N ASN A 201 -4.16 -7.01 -5.17
CA ASN A 201 -4.87 -7.83 -6.16
C ASN A 201 -6.34 -7.92 -5.79
N HIS A 202 -7.18 -7.26 -6.60
CA HIS A 202 -8.62 -7.10 -6.37
C HIS A 202 -9.46 -7.83 -7.44
N ALA A 203 -8.81 -8.67 -8.25
CA ALA A 203 -9.41 -9.26 -9.42
C ALA A 203 -10.48 -10.32 -9.10
N ALA A 204 -10.53 -10.87 -7.88
CA ALA A 204 -11.45 -11.94 -7.49
C ALA A 204 -12.92 -11.66 -7.88
N HIS A 205 -13.36 -10.40 -7.81
CA HIS A 205 -14.76 -10.00 -8.07
C HIS A 205 -15.03 -9.55 -9.50
N ALA A 206 -14.01 -9.51 -10.37
CA ALA A 206 -14.12 -8.88 -11.69
C ALA A 206 -15.24 -9.51 -12.55
N TRP A 207 -15.49 -10.81 -12.36
CA TRP A 207 -16.53 -11.57 -13.03
C TRP A 207 -17.96 -11.06 -12.76
N LEU A 208 -18.19 -10.40 -11.62
CA LEU A 208 -19.44 -9.71 -11.31
C LEU A 208 -19.32 -8.18 -11.48
N TRP A 209 -18.12 -7.63 -11.29
CA TRP A 209 -17.84 -6.20 -11.45
C TRP A 209 -18.10 -5.71 -12.88
N TRP A 210 -17.85 -6.54 -13.90
CA TRP A 210 -18.11 -6.20 -15.30
C TRP A 210 -19.59 -6.24 -15.74
N GLN A 211 -20.53 -6.60 -14.86
CA GLN A 211 -21.99 -6.61 -15.14
C GLN A 211 -22.49 -5.38 -15.91
N THR A 212 -22.07 -4.16 -15.53
CA THR A 212 -22.58 -2.92 -16.15
C THR A 212 -22.13 -2.79 -17.60
N ALA A 213 -20.93 -3.27 -17.95
CA ALA A 213 -20.40 -3.27 -19.32
C ALA A 213 -21.12 -4.25 -20.26
N TYR A 214 -21.87 -5.22 -19.71
CA TYR A 214 -22.79 -6.05 -20.50
C TYR A 214 -24.21 -5.43 -20.64
N GLY A 215 -24.45 -4.26 -20.05
CA GLY A 215 -25.70 -3.51 -20.15
C GLY A 215 -25.94 -2.85 -21.51
N TYR A 216 -26.91 -1.94 -21.55
CA TYR A 216 -27.29 -1.10 -22.68
C TYR A 216 -27.87 0.22 -22.17
N ASP A 217 -27.93 1.21 -23.06
CA ASP A 217 -28.68 2.44 -22.84
C ASP A 217 -30.19 2.11 -22.72
N ALA A 218 -30.76 2.27 -21.53
CA ALA A 218 -32.16 1.98 -21.26
C ALA A 218 -33.09 3.12 -21.71
N GLU A 219 -32.58 4.34 -21.81
CA GLU A 219 -33.22 5.52 -22.41
C GLU A 219 -32.26 6.19 -23.42
N GLY A 220 -32.62 7.35 -23.96
CA GLY A 220 -31.72 8.17 -24.78
C GLY A 220 -31.58 7.73 -26.25
N VAL A 221 -30.64 8.35 -26.98
CA VAL A 221 -30.49 8.17 -28.44
C VAL A 221 -29.88 6.83 -28.84
N MET A 222 -29.26 6.11 -27.90
CA MET A 222 -28.70 4.77 -28.09
C MET A 222 -29.58 3.68 -27.44
N HIS A 223 -30.87 3.96 -27.21
CA HIS A 223 -31.82 3.06 -26.56
C HIS A 223 -31.77 1.62 -27.11
N GLY A 224 -31.53 0.65 -26.22
CA GLY A 224 -31.40 -0.78 -26.55
C GLY A 224 -30.03 -1.21 -27.09
N VAL A 225 -29.11 -0.29 -27.38
CA VAL A 225 -27.78 -0.63 -27.90
C VAL A 225 -26.88 -1.12 -26.76
N ARG A 226 -26.58 -2.42 -26.80
CA ARG A 226 -25.62 -3.09 -25.91
C ARG A 226 -24.24 -2.46 -25.95
N TYR A 227 -23.61 -2.34 -24.79
CA TYR A 227 -22.26 -1.77 -24.66
C TYR A 227 -21.16 -2.70 -25.20
N ASP A 228 -19.91 -2.25 -25.17
CA ASP A 228 -18.82 -2.86 -25.94
C ASP A 228 -18.44 -4.28 -25.47
N ALA A 229 -18.47 -4.57 -24.16
CA ALA A 229 -18.19 -5.91 -23.63
C ALA A 229 -19.18 -6.97 -24.11
N ALA A 230 -20.46 -6.60 -24.24
CA ALA A 230 -21.49 -7.49 -24.78
C ALA A 230 -21.31 -7.76 -26.28
N THR A 231 -20.73 -6.84 -27.05
CA THR A 231 -20.72 -6.87 -28.53
C THR A 231 -19.40 -7.30 -29.15
N ARG A 232 -18.25 -6.86 -28.62
CA ARG A 232 -16.92 -7.10 -29.22
C ARG A 232 -16.42 -8.54 -28.99
N ARG A 233 -15.84 -9.15 -30.02
CA ARG A 233 -15.19 -10.49 -30.01
C ARG A 233 -13.81 -10.42 -30.66
N LYS A 234 -12.94 -11.39 -30.35
CA LYS A 234 -11.55 -11.50 -30.84
C LYS A 234 -11.38 -11.22 -32.33
N GLU A 235 -12.33 -11.67 -33.14
CA GLU A 235 -12.38 -11.55 -34.60
C GLU A 235 -12.51 -10.09 -35.06
N ASP A 236 -13.28 -9.26 -34.34
CA ASP A 236 -13.47 -7.85 -34.66
C ASP A 236 -12.17 -7.04 -34.47
N GLY A 237 -11.21 -7.57 -33.72
CA GLY A 237 -9.89 -6.98 -33.50
C GLY A 237 -8.99 -7.01 -34.73
N LYS A 238 -9.33 -7.78 -35.77
CA LYS A 238 -8.50 -7.93 -36.97
C LYS A 238 -8.27 -6.58 -37.67
N GLY A 239 -7.01 -6.14 -37.71
CA GLY A 239 -6.60 -4.84 -38.26
C GLY A 239 -6.79 -3.65 -37.32
N LYS A 240 -7.24 -3.86 -36.08
CA LYS A 240 -7.33 -2.84 -35.03
C LYS A 240 -6.17 -2.98 -34.04
N TRP A 241 -6.06 -2.02 -33.10
CA TRP A 241 -4.99 -1.99 -32.08
C TRP A 241 -4.95 -3.24 -31.18
N TRP A 242 -6.07 -3.94 -31.04
CA TRP A 242 -6.25 -5.13 -30.19
C TRP A 242 -6.24 -6.46 -30.95
N ASN A 243 -5.74 -6.49 -32.19
CA ASN A 243 -5.68 -7.69 -33.02
C ASN A 243 -5.05 -8.90 -32.28
N GLY A 244 -5.83 -9.96 -32.10
CA GLY A 244 -5.42 -11.19 -31.41
C GLY A 244 -5.72 -11.24 -29.90
N LEU A 245 -6.13 -10.13 -29.28
CA LEU A 245 -6.70 -10.09 -27.93
C LEU A 245 -8.20 -10.43 -28.00
N ASP A 246 -8.72 -11.15 -27.01
CA ASP A 246 -10.17 -11.34 -26.87
C ASP A 246 -10.71 -10.42 -25.76
N PRO A 247 -11.61 -9.46 -26.04
CA PRO A 247 -12.26 -8.64 -25.01
C PRO A 247 -12.97 -9.46 -23.93
N GLN A 248 -13.40 -10.69 -24.21
CA GLN A 248 -14.02 -11.55 -23.20
C GLN A 248 -13.02 -12.08 -22.15
N GLU A 249 -11.71 -12.06 -22.42
CA GLU A 249 -10.68 -12.32 -21.40
C GLU A 249 -10.58 -11.16 -20.40
N LEU A 250 -10.70 -9.91 -20.86
CA LEU A 250 -10.75 -8.71 -20.00
C LEU A 250 -12.08 -8.63 -19.25
N TYR A 251 -13.18 -8.58 -19.99
CA TYR A 251 -14.54 -8.43 -19.46
C TYR A 251 -15.09 -9.73 -18.85
N THR A 252 -14.28 -10.79 -18.73
CA THR A 252 -14.55 -12.07 -18.05
C THR A 252 -15.69 -12.95 -18.59
N GLY A 253 -16.41 -12.49 -19.61
CA GLY A 253 -17.60 -13.13 -20.16
C GLY A 253 -18.89 -12.69 -19.43
N PRO A 254 -20.06 -12.84 -20.07
CA PRO A 254 -21.33 -12.45 -19.47
C PRO A 254 -21.62 -13.30 -18.22
N ALA A 255 -21.90 -12.65 -17.10
CA ALA A 255 -22.08 -13.24 -15.77
C ALA A 255 -23.41 -14.03 -15.57
N GLY A 256 -23.91 -14.69 -16.63
CA GLY A 256 -25.16 -15.46 -16.60
C GLY A 256 -26.34 -14.62 -16.12
N ALA A 257 -26.97 -15.05 -15.02
CA ALA A 257 -28.14 -14.40 -14.42
C ALA A 257 -27.91 -12.95 -13.93
N PHE A 258 -26.65 -12.50 -13.83
CA PHE A 258 -26.27 -11.12 -13.50
C PHE A 258 -26.09 -10.22 -14.73
N THR A 259 -26.25 -10.76 -15.94
CA THR A 259 -26.28 -9.97 -17.18
C THR A 259 -27.65 -9.29 -17.31
N PRO A 260 -27.74 -7.95 -17.49
CA PRO A 260 -29.03 -7.28 -17.61
C PRO A 260 -29.88 -7.86 -18.74
N PRO A 261 -31.14 -8.28 -18.50
CA PRO A 261 -32.03 -8.81 -19.54
C PRO A 261 -32.47 -7.71 -20.51
N ASP A 262 -32.89 -8.10 -21.71
CA ASP A 262 -33.53 -7.19 -22.66
C ASP A 262 -34.90 -6.73 -22.13
N GLY A 263 -35.34 -5.54 -22.55
CA GLY A 263 -36.68 -5.01 -22.24
C GLY A 263 -36.82 -4.22 -20.94
N LEU A 264 -35.72 -3.90 -20.24
CA LEU A 264 -35.70 -2.83 -19.23
C LEU A 264 -35.82 -1.48 -19.97
N LYS A 265 -36.77 -0.63 -19.56
CA LYS A 265 -37.19 0.55 -20.36
C LYS A 265 -36.83 1.91 -19.77
N THR A 266 -36.24 1.93 -18.58
CA THR A 266 -35.83 3.17 -17.92
C THR A 266 -34.44 3.04 -17.31
N ILE A 267 -33.74 4.17 -17.19
CA ILE A 267 -32.49 4.32 -16.44
C ILE A 267 -32.69 3.83 -15.00
N LYS A 268 -33.87 4.10 -14.41
CA LYS A 268 -34.23 3.64 -13.07
C LYS A 268 -34.27 2.11 -12.97
N ASP A 269 -34.89 1.42 -13.94
CA ASP A 269 -34.99 -0.05 -13.93
C ASP A 269 -33.62 -0.71 -14.19
N MET A 270 -32.83 -0.15 -15.11
CA MET A 270 -31.46 -0.60 -15.36
C MET A 270 -30.54 -0.39 -14.15
N ASN A 271 -30.63 0.76 -13.48
CA ASN A 271 -29.81 1.04 -12.30
C ASN A 271 -30.32 0.28 -11.05
N ALA A 272 -31.61 -0.02 -10.95
CA ALA A 272 -32.14 -0.96 -9.97
C ALA A 272 -31.71 -2.41 -10.25
N TYR A 273 -31.53 -2.80 -11.52
CA TYR A 273 -30.93 -4.07 -11.89
C TYR A 273 -29.44 -4.13 -11.49
N ASN A 274 -28.65 -3.13 -11.90
CA ASN A 274 -27.22 -3.03 -11.58
C ASN A 274 -26.92 -2.78 -10.09
N GLY A 275 -27.95 -2.37 -9.33
CA GLY A 275 -27.94 -2.21 -7.87
C GLY A 275 -28.38 -3.44 -7.09
N ARG A 276 -28.71 -4.58 -7.75
CA ARG A 276 -28.85 -5.88 -7.07
C ARG A 276 -27.50 -6.28 -6.50
N SER A 277 -27.31 -6.01 -5.21
CA SER A 277 -26.02 -6.20 -4.54
C SER A 277 -26.00 -7.46 -3.70
N ASP A 278 -25.79 -8.60 -4.36
CA ASP A 278 -25.20 -9.81 -3.78
C ASP A 278 -23.70 -9.59 -3.53
N GLN A 279 -23.38 -8.53 -2.77
CA GLN A 279 -22.14 -7.74 -2.82
C GLN A 279 -20.89 -8.54 -3.20
N TRP A 280 -20.52 -8.40 -4.49
CA TRP A 280 -19.24 -8.82 -5.03
C TRP A 280 -18.94 -10.32 -4.97
N LEU A 281 -19.95 -11.21 -4.86
CA LEU A 281 -19.86 -12.67 -4.75
C LEU A 281 -18.43 -13.25 -4.86
N GLN A 282 -17.75 -13.35 -3.72
CA GLN A 282 -16.32 -13.66 -3.61
C GLN A 282 -16.03 -15.16 -3.78
N ILE A 283 -16.85 -15.84 -4.58
CA ILE A 283 -16.85 -17.28 -4.84
C ILE A 283 -16.48 -17.55 -6.31
N PRO A 284 -16.00 -18.75 -6.65
CA PRO A 284 -15.81 -19.13 -8.05
C PRO A 284 -17.13 -18.99 -8.84
N PRO A 285 -17.16 -18.29 -9.98
CA PRO A 285 -18.38 -18.10 -10.75
C PRO A 285 -18.97 -19.45 -11.19
N PRO A 286 -20.23 -19.79 -10.82
CA PRO A 286 -20.80 -21.12 -11.07
C PRO A 286 -20.77 -21.56 -12.54
N ASN A 287 -20.90 -20.61 -13.46
CA ASN A 287 -20.92 -20.84 -14.90
C ASN A 287 -19.53 -20.69 -15.57
N ASN A 288 -18.49 -20.31 -14.81
CA ASN A 288 -17.13 -20.13 -15.33
C ASN A 288 -16.06 -20.61 -14.31
N PRO A 289 -16.02 -21.92 -13.97
CA PRO A 289 -15.03 -22.46 -13.02
C PRO A 289 -13.57 -22.31 -13.51
N TRP A 290 -13.35 -22.04 -14.80
CA TRP A 290 -12.04 -21.71 -15.34
C TRP A 290 -11.49 -20.39 -14.78
N TYR A 291 -12.37 -19.42 -14.47
CA TYR A 291 -11.99 -18.12 -13.94
C TYR A 291 -11.11 -18.21 -12.69
N ALA A 292 -11.53 -18.99 -11.69
CA ALA A 292 -10.78 -19.15 -10.44
C ALA A 292 -9.41 -19.82 -10.65
N LYS A 293 -9.36 -20.85 -11.52
CA LYS A 293 -8.09 -21.50 -11.90
C LYS A 293 -7.15 -20.53 -12.62
N HIS A 294 -7.68 -19.63 -13.45
CA HIS A 294 -6.91 -18.64 -14.20
C HIS A 294 -6.43 -17.49 -13.30
N TRP A 295 -7.27 -16.99 -12.39
CA TRP A 295 -6.89 -16.04 -11.34
C TRP A 295 -5.74 -16.60 -10.48
N LEU A 296 -5.83 -17.86 -10.07
CA LEU A 296 -4.78 -18.52 -9.29
C LEU A 296 -3.46 -18.64 -10.06
N ALA A 297 -3.52 -18.93 -11.37
CA ALA A 297 -2.32 -18.97 -12.21
C ALA A 297 -1.65 -17.58 -12.28
N ARG A 298 -2.43 -16.51 -12.50
CA ARG A 298 -1.95 -15.12 -12.47
C ARG A 298 -1.39 -14.72 -11.11
N HIS A 299 -2.02 -15.15 -10.01
CA HIS A 299 -1.54 -14.87 -8.64
C HIS A 299 -0.22 -15.58 -8.34
N LYS A 300 -0.07 -16.85 -8.72
CA LYS A 300 1.18 -17.61 -8.58
C LYS A 300 2.30 -16.98 -9.42
N ASP A 301 2.00 -16.63 -10.67
CA ASP A 301 2.93 -15.92 -11.57
C ASP A 301 3.40 -14.57 -11.00
N LEU A 302 2.51 -13.78 -10.40
CA LEU A 302 2.82 -12.54 -9.69
C LEU A 302 3.77 -12.76 -8.49
N VAL A 303 3.52 -13.81 -7.69
CA VAL A 303 4.38 -14.17 -6.54
C VAL A 303 5.76 -14.67 -7.00
N GLU A 304 5.79 -15.51 -8.02
CA GLU A 304 7.01 -16.10 -8.59
C GLU A 304 7.88 -15.08 -9.34
N GLN A 305 7.30 -14.05 -9.98
CA GLN A 305 8.07 -13.02 -10.68
C GLN A 305 8.61 -11.92 -9.74
N TYR A 306 7.82 -11.45 -8.77
CA TYR A 306 8.15 -10.22 -8.04
C TYR A 306 8.45 -10.42 -6.54
N HIS A 307 8.26 -11.63 -6.01
CA HIS A 307 8.59 -12.03 -4.63
C HIS A 307 8.17 -11.02 -3.54
N PRO A 308 6.87 -10.63 -3.46
CA PRO A 308 6.43 -9.63 -2.50
C PRO A 308 6.64 -10.08 -1.04
N ASP A 309 6.76 -9.11 -0.15
CA ASP A 309 6.67 -9.26 1.30
C ASP A 309 5.23 -9.14 1.80
N PHE A 310 4.37 -8.46 1.03
CA PHE A 310 3.01 -8.07 1.41
C PHE A 310 2.03 -8.25 0.24
N ILE A 311 0.83 -8.78 0.51
CA ILE A 311 -0.28 -8.83 -0.45
C ILE A 311 -1.56 -8.29 0.20
N PHE A 312 -2.19 -7.31 -0.44
CA PHE A 312 -3.55 -6.88 -0.11
C PHE A 312 -4.56 -7.58 -1.03
N MET A 313 -5.54 -8.24 -0.40
CA MET A 313 -6.69 -8.88 -1.01
C MET A 313 -7.91 -8.02 -0.68
N ASP A 314 -8.59 -7.46 -1.68
CA ASP A 314 -9.74 -6.59 -1.48
C ASP A 314 -11.03 -7.40 -1.33
N ASP A 315 -11.02 -8.19 -0.26
CA ASP A 315 -11.93 -9.28 -0.02
C ASP A 315 -12.49 -9.20 1.40
N TYR A 316 -13.81 -9.40 1.51
CA TYR A 316 -14.57 -9.48 2.76
C TYR A 316 -14.67 -10.93 3.27
N VAL A 317 -14.25 -11.92 2.48
CA VAL A 317 -13.97 -13.31 2.90
C VAL A 317 -12.65 -13.77 2.26
N MET A 318 -12.39 -15.07 2.17
CA MET A 318 -11.25 -15.59 1.40
C MET A 318 -11.57 -15.57 -0.11
N PRO A 319 -10.79 -14.87 -0.97
CA PRO A 319 -11.04 -14.79 -2.42
C PRO A 319 -11.24 -16.16 -3.05
N LEU A 320 -12.39 -16.36 -3.68
CA LEU A 320 -12.72 -17.57 -4.44
C LEU A 320 -12.63 -18.87 -3.59
N GLY A 321 -12.78 -18.74 -2.27
CA GLY A 321 -12.81 -19.85 -1.31
C GLY A 321 -11.50 -20.64 -1.27
N GLN A 322 -11.56 -21.93 -1.63
CA GLN A 322 -10.39 -22.83 -1.64
C GLN A 322 -9.24 -22.31 -2.53
N THR A 323 -9.58 -21.61 -3.62
CA THR A 323 -8.60 -21.02 -4.54
C THR A 323 -7.77 -19.92 -3.85
N GLY A 324 -8.37 -19.14 -2.93
CA GLY A 324 -7.66 -18.16 -2.12
C GLY A 324 -6.74 -18.81 -1.10
N LEU A 325 -7.16 -19.91 -0.46
CA LEU A 325 -6.29 -20.69 0.43
C LEU A 325 -5.08 -21.26 -0.33
N GLU A 326 -5.25 -21.73 -1.57
CA GLU A 326 -4.13 -22.14 -2.43
C GLU A 326 -3.20 -20.97 -2.82
N ALA A 327 -3.72 -19.76 -2.99
CA ALA A 327 -2.93 -18.57 -3.28
C ALA A 327 -2.10 -18.16 -2.05
N VAL A 328 -2.72 -18.06 -0.86
CA VAL A 328 -2.03 -17.71 0.40
C VAL A 328 -0.99 -18.77 0.77
N ALA A 329 -1.32 -20.06 0.67
CA ALA A 329 -0.37 -21.14 0.97
C ALA A 329 0.82 -21.14 0.02
N HIS A 330 0.61 -20.95 -1.29
CA HIS A 330 1.70 -20.80 -2.26
C HIS A 330 2.55 -19.56 -1.94
N PHE A 331 1.91 -18.41 -1.65
CA PHE A 331 2.61 -17.18 -1.30
C PHE A 331 3.49 -17.34 -0.05
N TYR A 332 2.98 -17.95 1.02
CA TYR A 332 3.74 -18.19 2.24
C TYR A 332 4.92 -19.15 2.01
N ASN A 333 4.73 -20.21 1.21
CA ASN A 333 5.82 -21.12 0.85
C ASN A 333 6.93 -20.45 0.02
N GLU A 334 6.58 -19.69 -1.02
CA GLU A 334 7.56 -18.99 -1.87
C GLU A 334 8.23 -17.81 -1.16
N ASN A 335 7.49 -17.03 -0.36
CA ASN A 335 8.07 -15.97 0.47
C ASN A 335 9.04 -16.54 1.54
N ALA A 336 8.68 -17.65 2.21
CA ALA A 336 9.55 -18.31 3.17
C ALA A 336 10.79 -18.96 2.51
N LYS A 337 10.66 -19.38 1.24
CA LYS A 337 11.76 -19.87 0.42
C LYS A 337 12.73 -18.75 0.03
N TRP A 338 12.21 -17.59 -0.37
CA TRP A 338 12.97 -16.39 -0.71
C TRP A 338 13.68 -15.76 0.49
N ASN A 339 12.96 -15.50 1.59
CA ASN A 339 13.49 -14.85 2.80
C ASN A 339 14.23 -15.79 3.78
N ASN A 340 14.35 -17.09 3.47
CA ASN A 340 14.87 -18.13 4.39
C ASN A 340 14.11 -18.23 5.73
N GLY A 341 12.82 -17.95 5.70
CA GLY A 341 11.91 -17.86 6.84
C GLY A 341 10.71 -17.00 6.46
N LEU A 342 9.53 -17.24 7.03
CA LEU A 342 8.33 -16.50 6.63
C LEU A 342 8.48 -15.01 6.98
N GLN A 343 8.31 -14.15 5.98
CA GLN A 343 8.22 -12.69 6.12
C GLN A 343 6.93 -12.13 5.49
N ALA A 344 6.03 -13.02 5.07
CA ALA A 344 4.81 -12.67 4.37
C ALA A 344 3.79 -11.95 5.27
N VAL A 345 3.05 -11.02 4.67
CA VAL A 345 1.81 -10.46 5.20
C VAL A 345 0.74 -10.56 4.13
N VAL A 346 -0.44 -11.08 4.49
CA VAL A 346 -1.65 -10.96 3.67
C VAL A 346 -2.69 -10.20 4.47
N THR A 347 -3.29 -9.16 3.85
CA THR A 347 -4.38 -8.39 4.45
C THR A 347 -5.68 -8.58 3.68
N SER A 348 -6.79 -8.80 4.39
CA SER A 348 -8.16 -8.81 3.88
C SER A 348 -9.08 -8.12 4.90
N ASN A 349 -10.23 -7.61 4.45
CA ASN A 349 -11.16 -6.83 5.27
C ASN A 349 -11.91 -7.71 6.29
N GLY A 350 -12.80 -8.58 5.83
CA GLY A 350 -13.86 -9.20 6.65
C GLY A 350 -13.45 -10.39 7.52
N LEU A 351 -12.18 -10.49 7.93
CA LEU A 351 -11.64 -11.62 8.69
C LEU A 351 -12.25 -11.76 10.11
N ASP A 352 -12.53 -13.00 10.51
CA ASP A 352 -12.92 -13.38 11.88
C ASP A 352 -11.71 -13.65 12.82
N ASP A 353 -11.96 -13.93 14.10
CA ASP A 353 -10.92 -14.11 15.12
C ASP A 353 -10.05 -15.37 14.95
N GLU A 354 -10.55 -16.39 14.24
CA GLU A 354 -9.76 -17.55 13.80
C GLU A 354 -8.94 -17.21 12.56
N GLN A 355 -9.56 -16.60 11.54
CA GLN A 355 -8.90 -16.23 10.30
C GLN A 355 -7.77 -15.21 10.52
N THR A 356 -7.91 -14.32 11.50
CA THR A 356 -6.83 -13.42 11.97
C THR A 356 -5.71 -14.13 12.74
N LYS A 357 -5.68 -15.46 12.82
CA LYS A 357 -4.48 -16.23 13.21
C LYS A 357 -3.65 -16.65 11.98
N ALA A 358 -4.21 -16.55 10.77
CA ALA A 358 -3.56 -16.90 9.50
C ALA A 358 -3.23 -15.67 8.62
N LEU A 359 -4.05 -14.62 8.70
CA LEU A 359 -3.94 -13.37 7.93
C LEU A 359 -4.00 -12.15 8.87
N VAL A 360 -3.66 -10.95 8.38
CA VAL A 360 -3.79 -9.68 9.11
C VAL A 360 -5.12 -9.01 8.75
N LYS A 361 -5.89 -8.57 9.74
CA LYS A 361 -7.15 -7.84 9.50
C LYS A 361 -6.87 -6.44 8.95
N ASN A 362 -7.47 -6.12 7.81
CA ASN A 362 -7.61 -4.74 7.34
C ASN A 362 -8.92 -4.14 7.85
N VAL A 363 -8.96 -2.82 8.03
CA VAL A 363 -10.18 -2.03 8.21
C VAL A 363 -10.13 -0.87 7.22
N GLU A 364 -10.61 -1.13 6.01
CA GLU A 364 -10.61 -0.17 4.90
C GLU A 364 -11.41 1.10 5.26
N ARG A 365 -10.82 2.28 5.02
CA ARG A 365 -11.41 3.62 5.23
C ARG A 365 -12.12 3.77 6.57
N GLY A 366 -11.61 3.11 7.61
CA GLY A 366 -12.20 3.10 8.95
C GLY A 366 -11.18 2.98 10.08
N PHE A 367 -11.69 2.73 11.29
CA PHE A 367 -10.93 2.86 12.54
C PHE A 367 -11.18 1.66 13.47
N SER A 368 -10.40 1.59 14.56
CA SER A 368 -10.74 0.79 15.74
C SER A 368 -11.08 1.73 16.90
N ASN A 369 -12.10 1.37 17.69
CA ASN A 369 -12.48 2.10 18.90
C ASN A 369 -11.67 1.65 20.15
N HIS A 370 -10.88 0.58 20.03
CA HIS A 370 -10.16 -0.08 21.13
C HIS A 370 -8.71 -0.41 20.77
N LEU A 371 -7.91 -0.78 21.78
CA LEU A 371 -6.57 -1.34 21.60
C LEU A 371 -6.70 -2.82 21.19
N ARG A 372 -6.26 -3.20 19.98
CA ARG A 372 -6.33 -4.59 19.51
C ARG A 372 -5.18 -5.45 20.03
N ALA A 373 -5.48 -6.64 20.52
CA ALA A 373 -4.47 -7.60 21.00
C ALA A 373 -3.54 -8.10 19.88
N LYS A 374 -4.08 -8.34 18.67
CA LYS A 374 -3.30 -8.70 17.48
C LYS A 374 -2.95 -7.46 16.64
N PRO A 375 -1.83 -7.47 15.90
CA PRO A 375 -1.57 -6.48 14.86
C PRO A 375 -2.67 -6.45 13.79
N TRP A 376 -2.99 -5.25 13.31
CA TRP A 376 -3.99 -5.01 12.25
C TRP A 376 -3.53 -3.90 11.31
N GLN A 377 -4.27 -3.67 10.23
CA GLN A 377 -4.05 -2.57 9.29
C GLN A 377 -5.32 -1.74 9.12
N THR A 378 -5.17 -0.44 8.87
CA THR A 378 -6.18 0.33 8.13
C THR A 378 -5.56 0.91 6.87
N CYS A 379 -6.35 1.06 5.82
CA CYS A 379 -5.96 1.79 4.62
C CYS A 379 -6.92 2.95 4.35
N THR A 380 -6.42 4.00 3.72
CA THR A 380 -7.19 5.14 3.20
C THR A 380 -6.39 5.81 2.09
N CYS A 381 -7.03 6.69 1.32
CA CYS A 381 -6.34 7.59 0.39
C CYS A 381 -6.43 9.03 0.89
N ILE A 382 -5.46 9.87 0.51
CA ILE A 382 -5.60 11.33 0.70
C ILE A 382 -6.73 11.93 -0.14
N GLY A 383 -7.19 11.24 -1.20
CA GLY A 383 -8.41 11.56 -1.95
C GLY A 383 -9.26 10.33 -2.27
N GLN A 384 -9.56 10.12 -3.55
CA GLN A 384 -10.09 8.84 -4.05
C GLN A 384 -8.95 7.87 -4.35
N TRP A 385 -9.26 6.57 -4.43
CA TRP A 385 -8.26 5.53 -4.64
C TRP A 385 -7.53 5.73 -5.99
N HIS A 386 -8.27 5.75 -7.09
CA HIS A 386 -7.80 6.30 -8.37
C HIS A 386 -7.92 7.84 -8.38
N TYR A 387 -7.09 8.50 -9.20
CA TYR A 387 -6.99 9.97 -9.25
C TYR A 387 -8.32 10.64 -9.65
N ASP A 388 -8.74 11.65 -8.87
CA ASP A 388 -9.93 12.46 -9.12
C ASP A 388 -9.58 13.94 -9.17
N ARG A 389 -9.54 14.47 -10.39
CA ARG A 389 -9.27 15.88 -10.70
C ARG A 389 -10.21 16.83 -9.96
N ARG A 390 -11.45 16.40 -9.67
CA ARG A 390 -12.43 17.19 -8.93
C ARG A 390 -12.04 17.39 -7.47
N LEU A 391 -11.28 16.48 -6.86
CA LEU A 391 -10.73 16.70 -5.52
C LEU A 391 -9.57 17.69 -5.54
N TYR A 392 -8.69 17.61 -6.54
CA TYR A 392 -7.64 18.62 -6.74
C TYR A 392 -8.25 20.02 -6.94
N ASP A 393 -9.24 20.17 -7.83
CA ASP A 393 -9.82 21.47 -8.17
C ASP A 393 -10.67 22.10 -7.04
N ASN A 394 -11.19 21.29 -6.11
CA ASN A 394 -12.02 21.75 -4.98
C ASN A 394 -11.31 21.65 -3.61
N ASP A 395 -9.98 21.52 -3.58
CA ASP A 395 -9.17 21.38 -2.34
C ASP A 395 -9.60 20.21 -1.42
N GLY A 396 -10.20 19.16 -2.00
CA GLY A 396 -10.81 18.03 -1.30
C GLY A 396 -9.85 16.94 -0.80
N TYR A 397 -8.54 17.23 -0.66
CA TYR A 397 -7.55 16.26 -0.17
C TYR A 397 -7.35 16.33 1.34
N LYS A 398 -7.16 15.18 1.98
CA LYS A 398 -6.76 15.06 3.38
C LYS A 398 -5.37 15.68 3.56
N THR A 399 -5.25 16.62 4.50
CA THR A 399 -3.97 17.24 4.86
C THR A 399 -3.03 16.22 5.52
N ALA A 400 -1.71 16.48 5.44
CA ALA A 400 -0.70 15.72 6.17
C ALA A 400 -0.98 15.61 7.68
N LYS A 401 -1.60 16.65 8.24
CA LYS A 401 -2.04 16.70 9.63
C LYS A 401 -3.09 15.65 9.96
N GLN A 402 -4.14 15.53 9.14
CA GLN A 402 -5.18 14.49 9.28
C GLN A 402 -4.60 13.08 9.08
N VAL A 403 -3.65 12.92 8.15
CA VAL A 403 -2.93 11.66 7.92
C VAL A 403 -2.12 11.26 9.17
N ILE A 404 -1.36 12.19 9.76
CA ILE A 404 -0.60 11.94 10.98
C ILE A 404 -1.51 11.69 12.19
N GLN A 405 -2.60 12.44 12.35
CA GLN A 405 -3.61 12.18 13.40
C GLN A 405 -4.18 10.76 13.31
N ARG A 406 -4.46 10.28 12.10
CA ARG A 406 -4.86 8.87 11.88
C ARG A 406 -3.73 7.89 12.16
N LEU A 407 -2.49 8.21 11.80
CA LEU A 407 -1.33 7.36 12.07
C LEU A 407 -1.11 7.16 13.58
N ILE A 408 -1.13 8.22 14.40
CA ILE A 408 -0.90 8.11 15.84
C ILE A 408 -2.01 7.32 16.55
N ASP A 409 -3.27 7.47 16.14
CA ASP A 409 -4.40 6.69 16.66
C ASP A 409 -4.31 5.22 16.22
N THR A 410 -3.92 4.96 14.97
CA THR A 410 -3.73 3.61 14.43
C THR A 410 -2.60 2.87 15.16
N VAL A 411 -1.43 3.50 15.29
CA VAL A 411 -0.22 2.87 15.86
C VAL A 411 -0.37 2.59 17.35
N SER A 412 -0.94 3.52 18.12
CA SER A 412 -1.23 3.32 19.54
C SER A 412 -2.27 2.22 19.80
N LYS A 413 -3.12 1.89 18.82
CA LYS A 413 -4.08 0.78 18.87
C LYS A 413 -3.55 -0.54 18.30
N ASN A 414 -2.22 -0.70 18.18
CA ASN A 414 -1.53 -1.87 17.61
C ASN A 414 -1.67 -2.03 16.08
N GLY A 415 -2.01 -0.94 15.37
CA GLY A 415 -2.25 -0.94 13.94
C GLY A 415 -1.07 -0.48 13.08
N THR A 416 -1.25 -0.64 11.77
CA THR A 416 -0.40 -0.12 10.69
C THR A 416 -1.27 0.65 9.69
N LEU A 417 -0.79 1.77 9.15
CA LEU A 417 -1.48 2.58 8.15
C LEU A 417 -0.90 2.31 6.75
N LEU A 418 -1.75 1.88 5.81
CA LEU A 418 -1.42 1.86 4.38
C LEU A 418 -2.08 3.06 3.69
N LEU A 419 -1.28 4.08 3.39
CA LEU A 419 -1.75 5.33 2.79
C LEU A 419 -1.65 5.27 1.27
N SER A 420 -2.78 5.34 0.56
CA SER A 420 -2.76 5.58 -0.88
C SER A 420 -2.48 7.04 -1.17
N ILE A 421 -1.61 7.26 -2.16
CA ILE A 421 -1.43 8.53 -2.86
C ILE A 421 -2.00 8.29 -4.26
N PRO A 422 -2.99 9.09 -4.72
CA PRO A 422 -3.47 8.97 -6.09
C PRO A 422 -2.33 9.29 -7.07
N VAL A 423 -2.44 8.77 -8.30
CA VAL A 423 -1.45 9.01 -9.37
C VAL A 423 -2.20 9.18 -10.68
N ARG A 424 -1.89 10.24 -11.44
CA ARG A 424 -2.57 10.57 -12.71
C ARG A 424 -2.31 9.52 -13.79
N GLY A 425 -3.14 9.48 -14.83
CA GLY A 425 -2.98 8.52 -15.93
C GLY A 425 -1.61 8.57 -16.63
N ASN A 426 -0.92 9.70 -16.63
CA ASN A 426 0.43 9.86 -17.18
C ASN A 426 1.57 9.41 -16.24
N GLY A 427 1.27 9.19 -14.95
CA GLY A 427 2.24 8.80 -13.91
C GLY A 427 2.80 9.94 -13.06
N GLU A 428 2.29 11.17 -13.21
CA GLU A 428 2.56 12.28 -12.27
C GLU A 428 1.69 12.18 -11.02
N ILE A 429 2.16 12.80 -9.93
CA ILE A 429 1.32 13.32 -8.85
C ILE A 429 1.22 14.83 -8.99
N ASP A 430 0.20 15.44 -8.40
CA ASP A 430 -0.01 16.89 -8.40
C ASP A 430 0.71 17.62 -7.24
N ASP A 431 0.73 18.95 -7.30
CA ASP A 431 1.41 19.81 -6.33
C ASP A 431 0.79 19.77 -4.92
N LYS A 432 -0.49 19.41 -4.79
CA LYS A 432 -1.17 19.27 -3.49
C LYS A 432 -0.83 17.91 -2.87
N GLU A 433 -0.78 16.85 -3.67
CA GLU A 433 -0.27 15.52 -3.28
C GLU A 433 1.21 15.60 -2.83
N GLU A 434 2.05 16.30 -3.60
CA GLU A 434 3.46 16.51 -3.26
C GLU A 434 3.65 17.40 -2.02
N LYS A 435 2.78 18.41 -1.80
CA LYS A 435 2.76 19.19 -0.56
C LYS A 435 2.43 18.30 0.65
N VAL A 436 1.43 17.43 0.56
CA VAL A 436 1.07 16.51 1.67
C VAL A 436 2.24 15.58 2.01
N LEU A 437 2.93 15.02 1.02
CA LEU A 437 4.13 14.21 1.23
C LEU A 437 5.29 15.00 1.85
N THR A 438 5.46 16.27 1.46
CA THR A 438 6.49 17.17 1.99
C THR A 438 6.22 17.55 3.46
N ASP A 439 4.98 17.92 3.78
CA ASP A 439 4.54 18.22 5.15
C ASP A 439 4.69 16.98 6.06
N MET A 440 4.35 15.77 5.55
CA MET A 440 4.58 14.51 6.26
C MET A 440 6.06 14.24 6.50
N ALA A 441 6.93 14.50 5.53
CA ALA A 441 8.37 14.32 5.66
C ALA A 441 8.96 15.20 6.77
N GLY A 442 8.55 16.47 6.84
CA GLY A 442 8.97 17.39 7.91
C GLY A 442 8.51 16.94 9.31
N TRP A 443 7.30 16.36 9.42
CA TRP A 443 6.86 15.75 10.70
C TRP A 443 7.68 14.51 11.05
N MET A 444 7.99 13.66 10.07
CA MET A 444 8.77 12.43 10.26
C MET A 444 10.22 12.70 10.66
N GLU A 445 10.87 13.73 10.10
CA GLU A 445 12.23 14.14 10.46
C GLU A 445 12.36 14.44 11.97
N VAL A 446 11.30 14.97 12.59
CA VAL A 446 11.25 15.28 14.02
C VAL A 446 10.77 14.10 14.88
N ASN A 447 9.70 13.41 14.47
CA ASN A 447 8.92 12.56 15.36
C ASN A 447 9.02 11.04 15.09
N ALA A 448 9.79 10.60 14.09
CA ALA A 448 9.87 9.20 13.65
C ALA A 448 10.14 8.16 14.77
N GLU A 449 10.90 8.49 15.81
CA GLU A 449 11.22 7.53 16.89
C GLU A 449 10.03 7.15 17.77
N ALA A 450 8.97 7.99 17.80
CA ALA A 450 7.71 7.71 18.48
C ALA A 450 6.74 6.86 17.65
N ILE A 451 7.10 6.53 16.41
CA ILE A 451 6.32 5.70 15.49
C ILE A 451 7.02 4.37 15.25
N PHE A 452 8.21 4.37 14.63
CA PHE A 452 8.81 3.15 14.08
C PHE A 452 9.41 2.24 15.16
N GLU A 453 9.19 0.94 15.01
CA GLU A 453 9.54 -0.13 15.97
C GLU A 453 8.86 -0.01 17.35
N THR A 454 7.98 0.96 17.57
CA THR A 454 7.24 1.10 18.83
C THR A 454 6.20 0.00 19.02
N ARG A 455 5.69 -0.16 20.23
CA ARG A 455 4.47 -0.92 20.53
C ARG A 455 3.46 0.01 21.24
N PRO A 456 2.17 -0.36 21.36
CA PRO A 456 1.25 0.32 22.27
C PRO A 456 1.78 0.42 23.71
N TRP A 457 1.17 1.28 24.51
CA TRP A 457 1.21 1.14 25.97
C TRP A 457 0.09 0.18 26.41
N ASP A 458 -0.15 0.03 27.72
CA ASP A 458 -1.29 -0.76 28.22
C ASP A 458 -2.66 -0.05 27.99
N ILE A 459 -2.63 1.24 27.64
CA ILE A 459 -3.73 2.02 27.06
C ILE A 459 -3.30 2.65 25.73
N TYR A 460 -4.24 2.91 24.81
CA TYR A 460 -3.91 3.57 23.53
C TYR A 460 -3.86 5.09 23.61
N GLY A 461 -4.55 5.72 24.57
CA GLY A 461 -4.71 7.17 24.60
C GLY A 461 -5.79 7.66 25.53
N GLU A 462 -5.90 8.99 25.59
CA GLU A 462 -6.88 9.76 26.37
C GLU A 462 -7.45 10.92 25.52
N GLY A 463 -8.34 11.73 26.12
CA GLY A 463 -9.12 12.75 25.43
C GLY A 463 -10.56 12.31 25.08
N PRO A 464 -11.38 13.19 24.48
CA PRO A 464 -12.80 12.95 24.26
C PRO A 464 -13.13 12.13 23.00
N THR A 465 -12.30 12.18 21.95
CA THR A 465 -12.70 11.66 20.64
C THR A 465 -12.74 10.13 20.58
N ARG A 466 -13.85 9.58 20.09
CA ARG A 466 -14.04 8.13 19.90
C ARG A 466 -14.53 7.87 18.48
N PHE A 467 -13.73 7.17 17.68
CA PHE A 467 -14.13 6.72 16.35
C PHE A 467 -15.11 5.54 16.42
N ALA A 468 -16.02 5.46 15.45
CA ALA A 468 -16.81 4.26 15.22
C ALA A 468 -15.94 3.16 14.60
N GLU A 469 -16.01 1.95 15.14
CA GLU A 469 -15.38 0.77 14.52
C GLU A 469 -16.25 0.28 13.35
N GLY A 470 -15.61 0.06 12.20
CA GLY A 470 -16.25 -0.39 10.97
C GLY A 470 -15.39 -0.07 9.75
N TYR A 471 -15.74 -0.67 8.61
CA TYR A 471 -15.21 -0.30 7.29
C TYR A 471 -15.93 0.95 6.79
N GLN A 472 -15.29 1.75 5.93
CA GLN A 472 -15.87 2.94 5.29
C GLN A 472 -16.44 3.98 6.30
N SER A 473 -15.89 4.06 7.51
CA SER A 473 -16.37 4.97 8.57
C SER A 473 -15.69 6.35 8.60
N GLU A 474 -14.77 6.65 7.67
CA GLU A 474 -14.03 7.92 7.67
C GLU A 474 -14.86 9.17 7.34
N ASP A 475 -15.92 9.04 6.54
CA ASP A 475 -16.79 10.18 6.19
C ASP A 475 -17.67 10.66 7.36
N VAL A 476 -17.79 9.84 8.42
CA VAL A 476 -18.50 10.18 9.67
C VAL A 476 -17.56 10.34 10.88
N ALA A 477 -16.25 10.33 10.66
CA ALA A 477 -15.25 10.44 11.72
C ALA A 477 -14.96 11.90 12.08
N THR A 478 -15.13 12.27 13.36
CA THR A 478 -14.68 13.58 13.85
C THR A 478 -13.17 13.64 13.95
N GLY A 479 -12.56 14.78 13.61
CA GLY A 479 -11.13 15.01 13.83
C GLY A 479 -10.76 14.91 15.31
N LEU A 480 -9.52 14.51 15.60
CA LEU A 480 -8.97 14.53 16.96
C LEU A 480 -8.78 15.97 17.45
N SER A 481 -8.99 16.22 18.74
CA SER A 481 -8.86 17.56 19.34
C SER A 481 -7.51 17.77 20.05
N HIS A 482 -7.30 18.97 20.59
CA HIS A 482 -6.20 19.31 21.49
C HIS A 482 -6.25 18.68 22.89
N GLU A 483 -7.31 17.93 23.18
CA GLU A 483 -7.44 17.08 24.36
C GLU A 483 -7.09 15.62 24.05
N ASP A 484 -6.95 15.23 22.77
CA ASP A 484 -6.58 13.87 22.37
C ASP A 484 -5.08 13.64 22.43
N ILE A 485 -4.67 12.67 23.25
CA ILE A 485 -3.30 12.16 23.33
C ILE A 485 -3.32 10.67 23.00
N ARG A 486 -2.30 10.19 22.28
CA ARG A 486 -2.09 8.78 21.95
C ARG A 486 -0.73 8.30 22.45
N PHE A 487 -0.61 7.04 22.84
CA PHE A 487 0.58 6.51 23.52
C PHE A 487 1.28 5.40 22.74
N THR A 488 2.61 5.47 22.67
CA THR A 488 3.47 4.39 22.16
C THR A 488 4.68 4.19 23.08
N THR A 489 5.30 3.02 23.02
CA THR A 489 6.40 2.61 23.90
C THR A 489 7.56 2.03 23.10
N LYS A 490 8.79 2.26 23.55
CA LYS A 490 10.01 1.67 22.95
C LYS A 490 11.15 1.66 23.96
N ALA A 491 11.73 0.49 24.24
CA ALA A 491 12.93 0.34 25.08
C ALA A 491 12.87 1.10 26.44
N GLY A 492 11.74 1.04 27.15
CA GLY A 492 11.52 1.73 28.43
C GLY A 492 11.14 3.22 28.34
N VAL A 493 11.07 3.78 27.12
CA VAL A 493 10.56 5.12 26.84
C VAL A 493 9.05 5.06 26.61
N LEU A 494 8.31 6.00 27.21
CA LEU A 494 6.93 6.32 26.84
C LEU A 494 6.96 7.53 25.89
N TYR A 495 6.18 7.47 24.81
CA TYR A 495 5.87 8.63 23.98
C TYR A 495 4.41 9.01 24.15
N ALA A 496 4.16 10.31 24.33
CA ALA A 496 2.83 10.90 24.32
C ALA A 496 2.70 11.79 23.08
N LEU A 497 1.89 11.33 22.12
CA LEU A 497 1.65 11.95 20.84
C LEU A 497 0.32 12.72 20.94
N ALA A 498 0.38 14.03 21.17
CA ALA A 498 -0.82 14.85 21.15
C ALA A 498 -1.30 15.04 19.71
N ALA A 499 -2.61 15.08 19.50
CA ALA A 499 -3.19 15.22 18.17
C ALA A 499 -3.19 16.68 17.65
N GLU A 500 -3.01 17.65 18.53
CA GLU A 500 -2.92 19.09 18.25
C GLU A 500 -1.97 19.75 19.25
N TRP A 501 -1.63 21.02 19.02
CA TRP A 501 -1.05 21.87 20.06
C TRP A 501 -2.14 22.37 21.01
N PRO A 502 -1.94 22.33 22.35
CA PRO A 502 -2.93 22.84 23.31
C PRO A 502 -3.15 24.35 23.19
N ASN A 503 -4.35 24.79 23.59
CA ASN A 503 -4.74 26.20 23.65
C ASN A 503 -4.07 26.98 24.80
N ALA A 504 -3.52 26.26 25.78
CA ALA A 504 -2.71 26.78 26.88
C ALA A 504 -1.26 26.29 26.73
N PRO A 505 -0.25 26.93 27.34
CA PRO A 505 1.15 26.48 27.30
C PRO A 505 1.42 25.21 28.14
N TYR A 506 0.38 24.46 28.51
CA TYR A 506 0.47 23.25 29.31
C TYR A 506 -0.28 22.11 28.61
N LEU A 507 0.33 20.93 28.63
CA LEU A 507 -0.29 19.65 28.27
C LEU A 507 -0.28 18.76 29.51
N THR A 508 -1.44 18.22 29.91
CA THR A 508 -1.54 17.29 31.04
C THR A 508 -1.85 15.89 30.52
N ILE A 509 -1.10 14.90 31.01
CA ILE A 509 -1.35 13.47 30.76
C ILE A 509 -2.06 12.92 32.00
N TYR A 510 -3.39 12.87 31.91
CA TYR A 510 -4.30 12.49 33.00
C TYR A 510 -4.17 11.01 33.37
N SER A 511 -3.74 10.17 32.43
CA SER A 511 -3.42 8.76 32.70
C SER A 511 -2.33 8.60 33.78
N MET A 512 -1.51 9.61 34.07
CA MET A 512 -0.50 9.57 35.15
C MET A 512 -0.99 10.16 36.49
N ALA A 513 -2.31 10.34 36.66
CA ALA A 513 -2.92 10.81 37.90
C ALA A 513 -2.59 9.92 39.12
N GLU A 514 -2.66 10.48 40.32
CA GLU A 514 -2.47 9.74 41.57
C GLU A 514 -3.49 8.60 41.69
N GLY A 515 -3.02 7.41 42.09
CA GLY A 515 -3.83 6.18 42.12
C GLY A 515 -4.06 5.50 40.76
N SER A 516 -3.64 6.10 39.63
CA SER A 516 -3.74 5.47 38.31
C SER A 516 -2.81 4.27 38.17
N ALA A 517 -3.28 3.20 37.52
CA ALA A 517 -2.49 2.01 37.19
C ALA A 517 -1.32 2.30 36.24
N GLN A 518 -1.41 3.39 35.48
CA GLN A 518 -0.39 3.88 34.56
C GLN A 518 0.71 4.73 35.25
N ARG A 519 0.51 5.18 36.49
CA ARG A 519 1.49 5.98 37.25
C ARG A 519 2.56 5.07 37.87
N LYS A 520 3.40 4.48 37.01
CA LYS A 520 4.47 3.54 37.39
C LYS A 520 5.82 4.25 37.54
N GLY A 521 6.62 3.74 38.48
CA GLY A 521 8.02 4.13 38.63
C GLY A 521 8.25 5.61 38.95
N ARG A 522 9.37 6.15 38.45
CA ARG A 522 9.78 7.54 38.64
C ARG A 522 10.17 8.18 37.31
N ILE A 523 9.43 9.22 36.91
CA ILE A 523 9.80 10.09 35.79
C ILE A 523 11.09 10.83 36.13
N GLY A 524 12.10 10.73 35.24
CA GLY A 524 13.37 11.42 35.36
C GLY A 524 13.48 12.64 34.43
N LYS A 525 12.95 12.54 33.21
CA LYS A 525 13.09 13.57 32.17
C LYS A 525 11.92 13.50 31.17
N VAL A 526 11.39 14.68 30.83
CA VAL A 526 10.43 14.89 29.73
C VAL A 526 11.06 15.80 28.69
N GLU A 527 10.93 15.45 27.41
CA GLU A 527 11.45 16.22 26.28
C GLU A 527 10.38 16.39 25.20
N LEU A 528 10.33 17.55 24.55
CA LEU A 528 9.59 17.73 23.31
C LEU A 528 10.52 17.36 22.14
N LEU A 529 10.08 16.46 21.26
CA LEU A 529 10.86 16.09 20.07
C LEU A 529 11.08 17.32 19.16
N GLY A 530 12.31 17.44 18.64
CA GLY A 530 12.75 18.63 17.89
C GLY A 530 13.06 19.87 18.73
N HIS A 531 12.96 19.80 20.06
CA HIS A 531 13.28 20.91 20.98
C HIS A 531 14.22 20.49 22.13
N GLY A 532 13.98 19.32 22.73
CA GLY A 532 14.70 18.84 23.92
C GLY A 532 13.93 19.05 25.22
N PRO A 533 14.61 19.13 26.38
CA PRO A 533 13.96 19.13 27.71
C PRO A 533 12.91 20.22 27.90
N VAL A 534 11.83 19.86 28.60
CA VAL A 534 10.72 20.78 28.94
C VAL A 534 10.39 20.68 30.44
N PRO A 535 9.97 21.78 31.11
CA PRO A 535 9.54 21.73 32.50
C PRO A 535 8.30 20.84 32.68
N PHE A 536 8.28 20.03 33.73
CA PHE A 536 7.15 19.15 34.06
C PHE A 536 6.93 19.05 35.56
N GLU A 537 5.70 18.70 35.95
CA GLU A 537 5.28 18.42 37.32
C GLU A 537 4.37 17.19 37.33
N LEU A 538 4.58 16.26 38.27
CA LEU A 538 3.75 15.06 38.44
C LEU A 538 2.83 15.26 39.67
N GLY A 539 1.76 16.03 39.47
CA GLY A 539 0.80 16.40 40.51
C GLY A 539 -0.20 15.29 40.84
N MET A 540 -1.34 15.68 41.43
CA MET A 540 -2.47 14.75 41.67
C MET A 540 -3.17 14.40 40.35
N ASP A 541 -3.46 15.40 39.51
CA ASP A 541 -4.25 15.23 38.28
C ASP A 541 -3.50 14.53 37.13
N GLY A 542 -2.18 14.44 37.21
CA GLY A 542 -1.36 13.79 36.17
C GLY A 542 0.03 14.37 36.01
N LEU A 543 0.66 14.04 34.88
CA LEU A 543 1.90 14.65 34.43
C LEU A 543 1.58 15.91 33.61
N THR A 544 1.76 17.08 34.21
CA THR A 544 1.59 18.39 33.54
C THR A 544 2.93 18.85 33.00
N VAL A 545 2.98 19.23 31.71
CA VAL A 545 4.20 19.56 30.98
C VAL A 545 4.04 20.94 30.34
N LYS A 546 4.98 21.85 30.61
CA LYS A 546 4.99 23.20 30.03
C LYS A 546 5.64 23.17 28.65
N LEU A 547 4.85 23.38 27.61
CA LEU A 547 5.33 23.44 26.24
C LEU A 547 5.93 24.83 25.93
N PRO A 548 6.96 24.90 25.06
CA PRO A 548 7.50 26.16 24.56
C PRO A 548 6.58 26.77 23.48
N GLU A 549 6.81 28.05 23.15
CA GLU A 549 6.15 28.70 22.01
C GLU A 549 6.65 28.16 20.66
N ALA A 550 7.89 27.69 20.61
CA ALA A 550 8.48 27.05 19.43
C ALA A 550 7.77 25.73 19.11
N ARG A 551 7.38 25.54 17.85
CA ARG A 551 6.65 24.36 17.37
C ARG A 551 7.48 23.59 16.33
N PRO A 552 8.28 22.59 16.72
CA PRO A 552 9.13 21.84 15.78
C PRO A 552 8.35 21.06 14.71
N ALA A 553 7.10 20.67 15.03
CA ALA A 553 6.18 20.01 14.12
C ALA A 553 4.73 20.48 14.38
N PHE A 554 3.83 20.23 13.43
CA PHE A 554 2.43 20.68 13.52
C PHE A 554 1.59 19.93 14.58
N THR A 555 2.11 18.86 15.18
CA THR A 555 1.65 18.32 16.46
C THR A 555 2.86 18.11 17.40
N PRO A 556 2.72 18.28 18.73
CA PRO A 556 3.80 18.02 19.67
C PRO A 556 3.84 16.54 20.07
N VAL A 557 5.05 15.98 20.14
CA VAL A 557 5.31 14.65 20.70
C VAL A 557 6.26 14.78 21.87
N LEU A 558 5.85 14.25 23.02
CA LEU A 558 6.67 14.19 24.23
C LEU A 558 7.34 12.83 24.36
N LYS A 559 8.63 12.86 24.70
CA LYS A 559 9.44 11.71 25.10
C LYS A 559 9.58 11.72 26.62
N ILE A 560 9.08 10.68 27.28
CA ILE A 560 9.04 10.56 28.74
C ILE A 560 9.95 9.39 29.13
N THR A 561 10.93 9.66 29.99
CA THR A 561 11.94 8.68 30.41
C THR A 561 12.11 8.70 31.93
N GLY A 562 12.43 7.54 32.50
CA GLY A 562 12.53 7.35 33.93
C GLY A 562 12.71 5.89 34.32
N GLU A 563 12.87 5.65 35.61
CA GLU A 563 13.04 4.31 36.17
C GLU A 563 11.67 3.66 36.35
N GLY A 564 11.38 2.56 35.63
CA GLY A 564 10.12 1.82 35.77
C GLY A 564 8.85 2.51 35.25
N VAL A 565 8.96 3.41 34.27
CA VAL A 565 7.82 4.16 33.69
C VAL A 565 6.90 3.30 32.80
N ILE A 566 7.39 2.17 32.28
CA ILE A 566 6.66 1.23 31.40
C ILE A 566 6.44 -0.11 32.11
#